data_AF-A0A317LPK6-F1
#
_entry.id   AF-A0A317LPK6-F1
#
_cell.length_a   1.000
_cell.length_b   1.000
_cell.length_c   1.000
_cell.angle_alpha   90.00
_cell.angle_beta   90.00
_cell.angle_gamma   90.00
#
_symmetry.space_group_name_H-M   'P 1'
#
loop_
_entity.id
_entity.type
_entity.pdbx_description
1 polymer ?
#
loop_
_entity_poly.entity_id
_entity_poly.type
_entity_poly.pdbx_seq_one_letter_code
_entity_poly.pdbx_strand_id
1 'polypeptide(L)'
;MNIKIHSVISDITGATGRKIIESIIEGERNPVNFLGFIDKRIKADSETIIKSLQGNWREEHLFIISESYEFYNIYQERISSCDKQIEKQLKVLELLHNYGVIDTEEPEWKSHKKKCKNHPEVDIRRFLYKIHGVDVMEIYGLSHIGGFEILAETGIDLSKWETEKHFVSWLNLSPNNKISGGKLISSQIMRKKPNPASIAFRNAANAVQRGNHWLGDYFDE
;
A
#
# COMPACT_ATOMS: atom_id res chain seq x y z
N MET A 1 19.20 -15.01 21.48
CA MET A 1 18.99 -15.90 20.31
C MET A 1 19.70 -15.23 19.15
N ASN A 2 20.60 -15.92 18.46
CA ASN A 2 21.44 -15.32 17.40
C ASN A 2 21.11 -15.90 16.02
N ILE A 3 19.83 -15.91 15.64
CA ILE A 3 19.40 -16.34 14.31
C ILE A 3 19.36 -15.10 13.41
N LYS A 4 20.03 -15.14 12.25
CA LYS A 4 20.21 -14.00 11.35
C LYS A 4 19.36 -14.13 10.08
N ILE A 5 18.09 -14.48 10.24
CA ILE A 5 17.14 -14.72 9.14
C ILE A 5 17.07 -13.53 8.16
N HIS A 6 17.11 -12.30 8.67
CA HIS A 6 17.07 -11.06 7.88
C HIS A 6 18.23 -10.90 6.89
N SER A 7 19.34 -11.64 7.06
CA SER A 7 20.46 -11.61 6.12
C SER A 7 20.18 -12.35 4.81
N VAL A 8 19.22 -13.29 4.84
CA VAL A 8 18.93 -14.18 3.72
C VAL A 8 17.55 -13.95 3.13
N ILE A 9 16.56 -13.61 3.97
CA ILE A 9 15.22 -13.26 3.49
C ILE A 9 14.95 -11.77 3.70
N SER A 10 14.43 -11.12 2.67
CA SER A 10 14.03 -9.71 2.73
C SER A 10 12.69 -9.48 3.43
N ASP A 11 11.92 -10.56 3.63
CA ASP A 11 10.58 -10.51 4.20
C ASP A 11 10.33 -11.63 5.21
N ILE A 12 10.45 -11.30 6.50
CA ILE A 12 10.26 -12.25 7.60
C ILE A 12 8.78 -12.63 7.76
N THR A 13 7.85 -11.72 7.46
CA THR A 13 6.41 -11.98 7.52
C THR A 13 5.87 -12.60 6.22
N GLY A 14 6.74 -12.86 5.24
CA GLY A 14 6.41 -13.57 4.01
C GLY A 14 6.09 -15.05 4.24
N ALA A 15 5.69 -15.77 3.18
CA ALA A 15 5.29 -17.17 3.30
C ALA A 15 6.40 -18.08 3.87
N THR A 16 7.64 -17.94 3.39
CA THR A 16 8.78 -18.71 3.90
C THR A 16 9.13 -18.33 5.34
N GLY A 17 9.20 -17.03 5.65
CA GLY A 17 9.57 -16.58 6.99
C GLY A 17 8.57 -17.01 8.06
N ARG A 18 7.26 -16.94 7.77
CA ARG A 18 6.21 -17.43 8.65
C ARG A 18 6.30 -18.93 8.91
N LYS A 19 6.46 -19.75 7.87
CA LYS A 19 6.64 -21.21 8.01
C LYS A 19 7.84 -21.55 8.90
N ILE A 20 8.95 -20.83 8.74
CA ILE A 20 10.13 -21.02 9.58
C ILE A 20 9.81 -20.66 11.04
N ILE A 21 9.15 -19.53 11.28
CA ILE A 21 8.77 -19.11 12.64
C ILE A 21 7.80 -20.10 13.29
N GLU A 22 6.78 -20.56 12.55
CA GLU A 22 5.82 -21.57 13.00
C GLU A 22 6.53 -22.86 13.42
N SER A 23 7.41 -23.39 12.55
CA SER A 23 8.18 -24.59 12.88
C SER A 23 9.11 -24.39 14.08
N ILE A 24 9.70 -23.19 14.25
CA ILE A 24 10.48 -22.86 15.45
C ILE A 24 9.59 -22.86 16.70
N ILE A 25 8.37 -22.34 16.62
CA ILE A 25 7.43 -22.37 17.75
C ILE A 25 7.01 -23.82 18.07
N GLU A 26 6.79 -24.64 17.05
CA GLU A 26 6.44 -26.07 17.17
C GLU A 26 7.56 -26.96 17.76
N GLY A 27 8.79 -26.45 17.82
CA GLY A 27 9.92 -27.17 18.42
C GLY A 27 11.00 -27.60 17.45
N GLU A 28 10.92 -27.26 16.15
CA GLU A 28 11.94 -27.60 15.17
C GLU A 28 13.21 -26.75 15.37
N ARG A 29 14.37 -27.42 15.42
CA ARG A 29 15.68 -26.79 15.69
C ARG A 29 16.72 -27.14 14.63
N ASN A 30 16.42 -28.09 13.73
CA ASN A 30 17.33 -28.52 12.69
C ASN A 30 17.25 -27.58 11.47
N PRO A 31 18.34 -26.83 11.15
CA PRO A 31 18.34 -25.90 10.03
C PRO A 31 18.07 -26.52 8.66
N VAL A 32 18.38 -27.82 8.51
CA VAL A 32 18.21 -28.55 7.24
C VAL A 32 16.73 -28.71 6.91
N ASN A 33 15.88 -28.89 7.92
CA ASN A 33 14.44 -29.09 7.73
C ASN A 33 13.76 -27.83 7.15
N PHE A 34 14.30 -26.64 7.44
CA PHE A 34 13.77 -25.39 6.90
C PHE A 34 14.01 -25.20 5.40
N LEU A 35 14.95 -25.93 4.79
CA LEU A 35 15.24 -25.82 3.35
C LEU A 35 14.00 -26.14 2.50
N GLY A 36 13.12 -27.02 2.98
CA GLY A 36 11.87 -27.36 2.30
C GLY A 36 10.86 -26.20 2.22
N PHE A 37 11.00 -25.17 3.06
CA PHE A 37 10.10 -24.01 3.09
C PHE A 37 10.54 -22.85 2.20
N ILE A 38 11.74 -22.95 1.62
CA ILE A 38 12.39 -21.86 0.89
C ILE A 38 11.79 -21.71 -0.49
N ASP A 39 11.25 -20.52 -0.77
CA ASP A 39 10.79 -20.17 -2.10
C ASP A 39 11.98 -19.97 -3.05
N LYS A 40 11.83 -20.40 -4.31
CA LYS A 40 12.81 -20.23 -5.39
C LYS A 40 13.28 -18.79 -5.65
N ARG A 41 12.54 -17.79 -5.15
CA ARG A 41 12.91 -16.36 -5.24
C ARG A 41 14.05 -15.97 -4.30
N ILE A 42 14.34 -16.77 -3.27
CA ILE A 42 15.46 -16.54 -2.36
C ILE A 42 16.74 -16.93 -3.10
N LYS A 43 17.64 -15.96 -3.28
CA LYS A 43 18.87 -16.11 -4.08
C LYS A 43 20.05 -16.67 -3.30
N ALA A 44 19.94 -16.77 -1.98
CA ALA A 44 21.02 -17.32 -1.16
C ALA A 44 21.15 -18.83 -1.39
N ASP A 45 22.38 -19.31 -1.34
CA ASP A 45 22.71 -20.72 -1.37
C ASP A 45 22.28 -21.43 -0.08
N SER A 46 22.01 -22.74 -0.21
CA SER A 46 21.51 -23.57 0.89
C SER A 46 22.44 -23.57 2.11
N GLU A 47 23.76 -23.51 1.90
CA GLU A 47 24.73 -23.43 3.01
C GLU A 47 24.62 -22.12 3.78
N THR A 48 24.54 -20.99 3.08
CA THR A 48 24.35 -19.69 3.73
C THR A 48 23.02 -19.63 4.48
N ILE A 49 21.96 -20.24 3.94
CA ILE A 49 20.68 -20.32 4.64
C ILE A 49 20.81 -21.13 5.94
N ILE A 50 21.40 -22.33 5.89
CA ILE A 50 21.64 -23.16 7.07
C ILE A 50 22.45 -22.39 8.12
N LYS A 51 23.55 -21.73 7.71
CA LYS A 51 24.39 -20.92 8.61
C LYS A 51 23.59 -19.78 9.26
N SER A 52 22.69 -19.13 8.52
CA SER A 52 21.85 -18.05 9.04
C SER A 52 20.81 -18.51 10.08
N LEU A 53 20.40 -19.78 9.98
CA LEU A 53 19.37 -20.41 10.82
C LEU A 53 19.94 -21.12 12.06
N GLN A 54 21.26 -21.14 12.22
CA GLN A 54 21.91 -21.64 13.44
C GLN A 54 21.76 -20.65 14.59
N GLY A 55 21.36 -21.14 15.76
CA GLY A 55 21.15 -20.32 16.95
C GLY A 55 21.27 -21.11 18.25
N ASN A 56 21.29 -20.40 19.38
CA ASN A 56 21.43 -20.96 20.72
C ASN A 56 20.09 -21.22 21.46
N TRP A 57 18.96 -21.11 20.74
CA TRP A 57 17.61 -21.55 21.15
C TRP A 57 17.20 -21.33 22.61
N ARG A 58 17.60 -20.21 23.23
CA ARG A 58 17.24 -19.94 24.64
C ARG A 58 15.73 -19.77 24.78
N GLU A 59 15.19 -20.35 25.85
CA GLU A 59 13.75 -20.40 26.13
C GLU A 59 13.12 -19.01 26.22
N GLU A 60 13.79 -18.04 26.84
CA GLU A 60 13.29 -16.67 26.98
C GLU A 60 12.98 -16.02 25.62
N HIS A 61 13.80 -16.29 24.60
CA HIS A 61 13.62 -15.72 23.27
C HIS A 61 12.58 -16.49 22.46
N LEU A 62 12.49 -17.80 22.64
CA LEU A 62 11.44 -18.61 22.03
C LEU A 62 10.07 -18.15 22.52
N PHE A 63 9.95 -17.87 23.82
CA PHE A 63 8.75 -17.29 24.40
C PHE A 63 8.41 -15.93 23.76
N ILE A 64 9.36 -15.00 23.67
CA ILE A 64 9.13 -13.69 23.04
C ILE A 64 8.68 -13.82 21.57
N ILE A 65 9.26 -14.75 20.81
CA ILE A 65 8.89 -14.99 19.41
C ILE A 65 7.48 -15.53 19.31
N SER A 66 7.11 -16.48 20.18
CA SER A 66 5.75 -17.02 20.25
C SER A 66 4.74 -15.92 20.51
N GLU A 67 4.95 -15.09 21.53
CA GLU A 67 4.06 -13.96 21.86
C GLU A 67 4.00 -12.93 20.72
N SER A 68 5.14 -12.60 20.13
CA SER A 68 5.19 -11.64 19.01
C SER A 68 4.46 -12.18 17.77
N TYR A 69 4.56 -13.48 17.50
CA TYR A 69 3.87 -14.13 16.40
C TYR A 69 2.35 -14.17 16.62
N GLU A 70 1.93 -14.44 17.86
CA GLU A 70 0.53 -14.39 18.24
C GLU A 70 -0.07 -12.98 18.04
N PHE A 71 0.61 -11.93 18.53
CA PHE A 71 0.17 -10.56 18.27
C PHE A 71 0.11 -10.22 16.79
N TYR A 72 1.09 -10.68 16.00
CA TYR A 72 1.07 -10.53 14.56
C TYR A 72 -0.19 -11.15 13.93
N ASN A 73 -0.54 -12.38 14.32
CA ASN A 73 -1.74 -13.06 13.82
C ASN A 73 -3.01 -12.30 14.20
N ILE A 74 -3.12 -11.86 15.46
CA ILE A 74 -4.23 -11.03 15.94
C ILE A 74 -4.36 -9.77 15.09
N TYR A 75 -3.25 -9.05 14.81
CA TYR A 75 -3.32 -7.85 13.99
C TYR A 75 -3.78 -8.14 12.57
N GLN A 76 -3.36 -9.26 11.97
CA GLN A 76 -3.82 -9.65 10.64
C GLN A 76 -5.33 -9.94 10.61
N GLU A 77 -5.85 -10.62 11.63
CA GLU A 77 -7.30 -10.85 11.76
C GLU A 77 -8.07 -9.53 11.91
N ARG A 78 -7.55 -8.60 12.72
CA ARG A 78 -8.18 -7.28 12.90
C ARG A 78 -8.17 -6.46 11.60
N ILE A 79 -7.07 -6.50 10.83
CA ILE A 79 -6.98 -5.85 9.52
C ILE A 79 -8.01 -6.45 8.57
N SER A 80 -8.11 -7.79 8.48
CA SER A 80 -9.12 -8.45 7.64
C SER A 80 -10.56 -8.10 8.06
N SER A 81 -10.82 -7.96 9.36
CA SER A 81 -12.11 -7.49 9.86
C SER A 81 -12.42 -6.05 9.40
N CYS A 82 -11.44 -5.15 9.44
CA CYS A 82 -11.57 -3.80 8.92
C CYS A 82 -11.84 -3.79 7.41
N ASP A 83 -11.11 -4.60 6.63
CA ASP A 83 -11.31 -4.72 5.17
C ASP A 83 -12.75 -5.14 4.83
N LYS A 84 -13.31 -6.10 5.57
CA LYS A 84 -14.72 -6.51 5.41
C LYS A 84 -15.71 -5.39 5.74
N GLN A 85 -15.40 -4.55 6.71
CA GLN A 85 -16.25 -3.38 7.03
C GLN A 85 -16.14 -2.31 5.95
N ILE A 86 -14.94 -2.04 5.44
CA ILE A 86 -14.70 -1.12 4.32
C ILE A 86 -15.51 -1.56 3.10
N GLU A 87 -15.47 -2.86 2.75
CA GLU A 87 -16.25 -3.40 1.64
C GLU A 87 -17.76 -3.16 1.80
N LYS A 88 -18.29 -3.36 3.02
CA LYS A 88 -19.71 -3.09 3.30
C LYS A 88 -20.07 -1.62 3.10
N GLN A 89 -19.24 -0.71 3.60
CA GLN A 89 -19.47 0.73 3.44
C GLN A 89 -19.38 1.15 1.97
N LEU A 90 -18.41 0.62 1.23
CA LEU A 90 -18.27 0.87 -0.21
C LEU A 90 -19.50 0.40 -1.00
N LYS A 91 -20.07 -0.77 -0.68
CA LYS A 91 -21.31 -1.25 -1.30
C LYS A 91 -22.50 -0.33 -0.99
N VAL A 92 -22.62 0.18 0.23
CA VAL A 92 -23.67 1.13 0.60
C VAL A 92 -23.51 2.43 -0.19
N LEU A 93 -22.29 2.95 -0.30
CA LEU A 93 -22.00 4.15 -1.08
C LEU A 93 -22.30 3.96 -2.57
N GLU A 94 -21.94 2.80 -3.15
CA GLU A 94 -22.27 2.43 -4.52
C GLU A 94 -23.78 2.48 -4.76
N LEU A 95 -24.58 1.87 -3.86
CA LEU A 95 -26.04 1.85 -3.97
C LEU A 95 -26.69 3.23 -3.84
N LEU A 96 -26.15 4.09 -2.96
CA LEU A 96 -26.65 5.46 -2.79
C LEU A 96 -26.33 6.33 -4.00
N HIS A 97 -25.15 6.17 -4.58
CA HIS A 97 -24.73 6.97 -5.74
C HIS A 97 -25.42 6.53 -7.03
N ASN A 98 -25.56 5.22 -7.25
CA ASN A 98 -26.11 4.65 -8.48
C ASN A 98 -27.63 4.37 -8.39
N TYR A 99 -28.38 5.11 -7.57
CA TYR A 99 -29.81 4.87 -7.40
C TYR A 99 -30.55 5.01 -8.74
N GLY A 100 -31.02 3.89 -9.29
CA GLY A 100 -31.75 3.83 -10.56
C GLY A 100 -30.91 3.56 -11.82
N VAL A 101 -29.60 3.35 -11.71
CA VAL A 101 -28.71 3.02 -12.84
C VAL A 101 -28.26 1.56 -12.73
N ILE A 102 -28.76 0.71 -13.62
CA ILE A 102 -28.28 -0.67 -13.77
C ILE A 102 -27.12 -0.63 -14.76
N ASP A 103 -25.91 -0.51 -14.23
CA ASP A 103 -24.71 -0.60 -15.06
C ASP A 103 -24.37 -2.08 -15.26
N THR A 104 -24.70 -2.63 -16.43
CA THR A 104 -24.60 -4.06 -16.76
C THR A 104 -23.23 -4.49 -17.26
N GLU A 105 -22.32 -3.56 -17.54
CA GLU A 105 -21.03 -3.86 -18.15
C GLU A 105 -19.90 -3.75 -17.11
N GLU A 106 -19.23 -4.87 -16.84
CA GLU A 106 -18.01 -4.85 -16.04
C GLU A 106 -16.84 -4.38 -16.92
N PRO A 107 -16.16 -3.28 -16.57
CA PRO A 107 -15.03 -2.79 -17.36
C PRO A 107 -13.89 -3.81 -17.38
N GLU A 108 -13.35 -4.08 -18.58
CA GLU A 108 -12.13 -4.87 -18.74
C GLU A 108 -10.90 -4.00 -18.54
N TRP A 109 -10.15 -4.27 -17.47
CA TRP A 109 -8.94 -3.52 -17.15
C TRP A 109 -7.69 -4.22 -17.71
N LYS A 110 -6.79 -3.45 -18.32
CA LYS A 110 -5.43 -3.93 -18.59
C LYS A 110 -4.72 -4.17 -17.25
N SER A 111 -4.46 -5.43 -16.91
CA SER A 111 -3.81 -5.85 -15.64
C SER A 111 -2.39 -5.31 -15.50
N HIS A 112 -2.21 -4.22 -14.76
CA HIS A 112 -0.89 -3.61 -14.58
C HIS A 112 -0.76 -3.04 -13.17
N LYS A 113 -0.53 -3.89 -12.16
CA LYS A 113 0.26 -3.59 -10.94
C LYS A 113 0.27 -4.79 -10.00
N LYS A 114 1.43 -5.11 -9.42
CA LYS A 114 1.54 -6.12 -8.35
C LYS A 114 0.86 -5.58 -7.09
N LYS A 115 0.05 -6.40 -6.42
CA LYS A 115 -0.50 -6.08 -5.10
C LYS A 115 0.65 -5.92 -4.10
N CYS A 116 0.60 -4.87 -3.28
CA CYS A 116 1.49 -4.69 -2.14
C CYS A 116 1.10 -5.63 -1.00
N LYS A 117 2.01 -5.89 -0.04
CA LYS A 117 1.81 -6.85 1.07
C LYS A 117 0.54 -6.60 1.90
N ASN A 118 0.16 -5.32 2.06
CA ASN A 118 -0.99 -4.88 2.85
C ASN A 118 -2.09 -4.29 1.96
N HIS A 119 -2.23 -4.80 0.74
CA HIS A 119 -3.32 -4.38 -0.13
C HIS A 119 -4.63 -4.96 0.40
N PRO A 120 -5.69 -4.15 0.61
CA PRO A 120 -6.99 -4.66 1.06
C PRO A 120 -7.51 -5.75 0.11
N GLU A 121 -8.25 -6.72 0.62
CA GLU A 121 -8.85 -7.77 -0.22
C GLU A 121 -9.94 -7.23 -1.15
N VAL A 122 -10.46 -6.04 -0.83
CA VAL A 122 -11.53 -5.35 -1.56
C VAL A 122 -11.08 -4.92 -2.96
N ASP A 123 -11.95 -5.09 -3.95
CA ASP A 123 -11.75 -4.59 -5.31
C ASP A 123 -11.98 -3.08 -5.41
N ILE A 124 -11.00 -2.31 -4.90
CA ILE A 124 -11.04 -0.84 -4.84
C ILE A 124 -11.22 -0.21 -6.22
N ARG A 125 -10.60 -0.77 -7.27
CA ARG A 125 -10.63 -0.17 -8.62
C ARG A 125 -12.04 -0.17 -9.18
N ARG A 126 -12.75 -1.29 -9.06
CA ARG A 126 -14.15 -1.42 -9.47
C ARG A 126 -15.04 -0.40 -8.76
N PHE A 127 -14.86 -0.21 -7.45
CA PHE A 127 -15.63 0.78 -6.68
C PHE A 127 -15.33 2.21 -7.12
N LEU A 128 -14.06 2.58 -7.28
CA LEU A 128 -13.68 3.93 -7.71
C LEU A 128 -14.27 4.30 -9.07
N TYR A 129 -14.26 3.36 -10.01
CA TYR A 129 -14.86 3.57 -11.33
C TYR A 129 -16.36 3.72 -11.26
N LYS A 130 -17.06 2.90 -10.48
CA LYS A 130 -18.51 3.04 -10.32
C LYS A 130 -18.91 4.37 -9.69
N ILE A 131 -18.06 4.93 -8.83
CA ILE A 131 -18.29 6.21 -8.17
C ILE A 131 -17.96 7.40 -9.10
N HIS A 132 -16.81 7.35 -9.79
CA HIS A 132 -16.34 8.48 -10.59
C HIS A 132 -16.75 8.42 -12.07
N GLY A 133 -17.28 7.28 -12.53
CA GLY A 133 -17.59 7.00 -13.93
C GLY A 133 -16.36 6.85 -14.86
N VAL A 134 -15.15 7.00 -14.31
CA VAL A 134 -13.88 6.97 -15.03
C VAL A 134 -12.84 6.15 -14.28
N ASP A 135 -11.91 5.54 -15.00
CA ASP A 135 -10.82 4.77 -14.40
C ASP A 135 -9.72 5.69 -13.85
N VAL A 136 -9.86 6.08 -12.59
CA VAL A 136 -8.85 6.90 -11.90
C VAL A 136 -7.47 6.19 -11.86
N MET A 137 -7.44 4.86 -11.95
CA MET A 137 -6.21 4.08 -11.87
C MET A 137 -5.44 3.96 -13.17
N GLU A 138 -6.02 4.41 -14.29
CA GLU A 138 -5.30 4.57 -15.56
C GLU A 138 -4.24 5.67 -15.47
N ILE A 139 -4.43 6.64 -14.55
CA ILE A 139 -3.44 7.67 -14.25
C ILE A 139 -2.16 7.01 -13.75
N TYR A 140 -1.04 7.29 -14.43
CA TYR A 140 0.27 6.78 -14.06
C TYR A 140 0.63 7.17 -12.62
N GLY A 141 1.34 6.26 -11.94
CA GLY A 141 1.76 6.42 -10.55
C GLY A 141 0.66 6.26 -9.49
N LEU A 142 -0.63 6.36 -9.82
CA LEU A 142 -1.69 6.18 -8.83
C LEU A 142 -1.83 4.69 -8.45
N SER A 143 -1.98 4.44 -7.15
CA SER A 143 -2.18 3.10 -6.58
C SER A 143 -3.62 2.91 -6.09
N HIS A 144 -4.07 1.66 -5.91
CA HIS A 144 -5.40 1.37 -5.35
C HIS A 144 -5.61 2.09 -4.01
N ILE A 145 -4.63 1.99 -3.11
CA ILE A 145 -4.66 2.66 -1.80
C ILE A 145 -4.69 4.18 -1.97
N GLY A 146 -3.87 4.75 -2.86
CA GLY A 146 -3.86 6.19 -3.12
C GLY A 146 -5.19 6.72 -3.66
N GLY A 147 -5.84 5.99 -4.57
CA GLY A 147 -7.19 6.33 -5.04
C GLY A 147 -8.23 6.27 -3.92
N PHE A 148 -8.15 5.25 -3.05
CA PHE A 148 -9.03 5.12 -1.89
C PHE A 148 -8.80 6.21 -0.84
N GLU A 149 -7.54 6.59 -0.56
CA GLU A 149 -7.18 7.70 0.33
C GLU A 149 -7.72 9.04 -0.19
N ILE A 150 -7.65 9.27 -1.51
CA ILE A 150 -8.24 10.45 -2.13
C ILE A 150 -9.75 10.42 -1.91
N LEU A 151 -10.44 9.33 -2.26
CA LEU A 151 -11.88 9.20 -2.08
C LEU A 151 -12.31 9.39 -0.61
N ALA A 152 -11.56 8.83 0.34
CA ALA A 152 -11.86 8.95 1.77
C ALA A 152 -11.78 10.39 2.27
N GLU A 153 -10.84 11.18 1.74
CA GLU A 153 -10.65 12.58 2.12
C GLU A 153 -11.57 13.55 1.37
N THR A 154 -11.83 13.32 0.08
CA THR A 154 -12.68 14.21 -0.72
C THR A 154 -14.16 13.90 -0.54
N GLY A 155 -14.47 12.63 -0.32
CA GLY A 155 -15.79 12.07 -0.56
C GLY A 155 -16.09 11.91 -2.05
N ILE A 156 -17.31 11.49 -2.35
CA ILE A 156 -17.82 11.28 -3.71
C ILE A 156 -18.12 12.63 -4.40
N ASP A 157 -18.56 13.61 -3.62
CA ASP A 157 -18.94 14.92 -4.13
C ASP A 157 -17.74 15.88 -4.21
N LEU A 158 -17.30 16.14 -5.43
CA LEU A 158 -16.24 17.10 -5.76
C LEU A 158 -16.78 18.52 -6.01
N SER A 159 -18.09 18.75 -5.98
CA SER A 159 -18.69 20.07 -6.19
C SER A 159 -18.37 21.08 -5.08
N LYS A 160 -17.81 20.61 -3.96
CA LYS A 160 -17.30 21.43 -2.84
C LYS A 160 -16.22 22.42 -3.28
N TRP A 161 -15.54 22.15 -4.40
CA TRP A 161 -14.57 23.06 -5.00
C TRP A 161 -15.12 23.62 -6.31
N GLU A 162 -15.15 24.95 -6.43
CA GLU A 162 -15.66 25.62 -7.63
C GLU A 162 -14.87 25.27 -8.90
N THR A 163 -13.56 25.06 -8.76
CA THR A 163 -12.68 24.68 -9.88
C THR A 163 -11.58 23.72 -9.41
N GLU A 164 -10.98 23.00 -10.37
CA GLU A 164 -9.80 22.16 -10.15
C GLU A 164 -8.64 22.91 -9.47
N LYS A 165 -8.48 24.22 -9.75
CA LYS A 165 -7.43 25.04 -9.13
C LYS A 165 -7.68 25.22 -7.64
N HIS A 166 -8.94 25.36 -7.22
CA HIS A 166 -9.31 25.41 -5.81
C HIS A 166 -9.03 24.07 -5.13
N PHE A 167 -9.27 22.95 -5.82
CA PHE A 167 -8.95 21.61 -5.31
C PHE A 167 -7.43 21.42 -5.13
N VAL A 168 -6.62 21.75 -6.13
CA VAL A 168 -5.14 21.65 -6.07
C VAL A 168 -4.55 22.59 -5.00
N SER A 169 -5.14 23.78 -4.83
CA SER A 169 -4.77 24.72 -3.77
C SER A 169 -5.13 24.18 -2.37
N TRP A 170 -6.29 23.55 -2.22
CA TRP A 170 -6.71 22.88 -0.98
C TRP A 170 -5.77 21.73 -0.60
N LEU A 171 -5.32 20.94 -1.59
CA LEU A 171 -4.28 19.91 -1.42
C LEU A 171 -2.88 20.50 -1.17
N ASN A 172 -2.72 21.82 -1.21
CA ASN A 172 -1.42 22.48 -1.04
C ASN A 172 -0.35 21.89 -1.98
N LEU A 173 -0.76 21.60 -3.23
CA LEU A 173 0.10 21.15 -4.32
C LEU A 173 0.49 22.29 -5.26
N SER A 174 -0.26 23.40 -5.24
CA SER A 174 0.11 24.63 -5.95
C SER A 174 0.97 25.55 -5.08
N PRO A 175 1.92 26.29 -5.69
CA PRO A 175 2.69 27.32 -4.98
C PRO A 175 1.76 28.43 -4.45
N ASN A 176 2.09 28.99 -3.29
CA ASN A 176 1.35 30.13 -2.74
C ASN A 176 2.02 31.45 -3.15
N ASN A 177 1.57 32.01 -4.27
CA ASN A 177 2.10 33.26 -4.81
C ASN A 177 1.59 34.46 -4.01
N LYS A 178 2.46 35.03 -3.16
CA LYS A 178 2.21 36.29 -2.45
C LYS A 178 2.66 37.46 -3.32
N ILE A 179 1.74 38.31 -3.74
CA ILE A 179 2.00 39.47 -4.59
C ILE A 179 1.65 40.74 -3.82
N SER A 180 2.55 41.73 -3.80
CA SER A 180 2.30 43.08 -3.27
C SER A 180 2.88 44.12 -4.20
N GLY A 181 2.13 45.21 -4.46
CA GLY A 181 2.54 46.25 -5.39
C GLY A 181 2.87 45.73 -6.80
N GLY A 182 2.22 44.66 -7.24
CA GLY A 182 2.48 44.00 -8.53
C GLY A 182 3.74 43.14 -8.60
N LYS A 183 4.51 43.01 -7.51
CA LYS A 183 5.71 42.17 -7.43
C LYS A 183 5.46 40.89 -6.64
N LEU A 184 5.98 39.77 -7.14
CA LEU A 184 5.99 38.49 -6.44
C LEU A 184 6.97 38.55 -5.26
N ILE A 185 6.46 38.40 -4.04
CA ILE A 185 7.25 38.38 -2.80
C ILE A 185 7.68 36.95 -2.46
N SER A 186 6.81 35.97 -2.70
CA SER A 186 7.08 34.56 -2.40
C SER A 186 6.19 33.67 -3.23
N SER A 187 6.70 32.51 -3.65
CA SER A 187 5.97 31.45 -4.35
C SER A 187 6.07 30.11 -3.61
N GLN A 188 6.49 30.12 -2.34
CA GLN A 188 6.67 28.88 -1.58
C GLN A 188 5.33 28.21 -1.24
N ILE A 189 5.32 26.88 -1.24
CA ILE A 189 4.18 26.09 -0.75
C ILE A 189 3.99 26.37 0.75
N MET A 190 2.74 26.38 1.22
CA MET A 190 2.48 26.61 2.64
C MET A 190 3.06 25.48 3.49
N ARG A 191 3.69 25.83 4.61
CA ARG A 191 4.15 24.87 5.62
C ARG A 191 2.96 24.37 6.44
N LYS A 192 2.20 23.44 5.87
CA LYS A 192 1.05 22.79 6.50
C LYS A 192 1.26 21.27 6.50
N LYS A 193 0.72 20.59 7.52
CA LYS A 193 0.65 19.13 7.51
C LYS A 193 -0.19 18.70 6.30
N PRO A 194 0.35 17.90 5.37
CA PRO A 194 -0.42 17.45 4.21
C PRO A 194 -1.52 16.50 4.65
N ASN A 195 -2.70 16.60 4.03
CA ASN A 195 -3.74 15.61 4.21
C ASN A 195 -3.38 14.31 3.45
N PRO A 196 -4.01 13.17 3.76
CA PRO A 196 -3.77 11.90 3.08
C PRO A 196 -3.90 11.99 1.56
N ALA A 197 -4.91 12.69 1.02
CA ALA A 197 -5.06 12.90 -0.42
C ALA A 197 -3.83 13.61 -1.04
N SER A 198 -3.29 14.63 -0.38
CA SER A 198 -2.08 15.33 -0.83
C SER A 198 -0.87 14.40 -0.84
N ILE A 199 -0.76 13.53 0.16
CA ILE A 199 0.30 12.53 0.25
C ILE A 199 0.13 11.51 -0.89
N ALA A 200 -1.09 11.04 -1.16
CA ALA A 200 -1.39 10.12 -2.25
C ALA A 200 -0.96 10.69 -3.61
N PHE A 201 -1.30 11.96 -3.90
CA PHE A 201 -0.87 12.63 -5.14
C PHE A 201 0.64 12.83 -5.23
N ARG A 202 1.31 13.18 -4.12
CA ARG A 202 2.79 13.29 -4.10
C ARG A 202 3.45 11.93 -4.33
N ASN A 203 2.94 10.88 -3.72
CA ASN A 203 3.42 9.51 -3.92
C ASN A 203 3.20 9.07 -5.37
N ALA A 204 2.05 9.41 -5.96
CA ALA A 204 1.77 9.13 -7.36
C ALA A 204 2.77 9.85 -8.28
N ALA A 205 3.01 11.15 -8.08
CA ALA A 205 4.00 11.90 -8.85
C ALA A 205 5.43 11.32 -8.73
N ASN A 206 5.84 10.97 -7.51
CA ASN A 206 7.12 10.29 -7.25
C ASN A 206 7.22 8.92 -7.94
N ALA A 207 6.11 8.20 -8.08
CA ALA A 207 6.07 6.92 -8.78
C ALA A 207 6.12 7.09 -10.30
N VAL A 208 5.44 8.11 -10.85
CA VAL A 208 5.53 8.48 -12.27
C VAL A 208 6.97 8.78 -12.67
N GLN A 209 7.68 9.59 -11.89
CA GLN A 209 9.07 9.97 -12.19
C GLN A 209 10.00 8.75 -12.31
N ARG A 210 9.72 7.66 -11.59
CA ARG A 210 10.55 6.44 -11.61
C ARG A 210 10.00 5.36 -12.56
N GLY A 211 8.90 5.65 -13.25
CA GLY A 211 8.19 4.71 -14.09
C GLY A 211 8.81 4.61 -15.48
N ASN A 212 8.89 3.40 -16.02
CA ASN A 212 9.31 3.15 -17.40
C ASN A 212 8.12 3.40 -18.36
N HIS A 213 7.83 4.67 -18.60
CA HIS A 213 6.79 5.15 -19.52
C HIS A 213 7.12 6.58 -19.98
N TRP A 214 6.47 7.04 -21.06
CA TRP A 214 6.74 8.35 -21.68
C TRP A 214 6.72 9.55 -20.71
N LEU A 215 5.86 9.51 -19.69
CA LEU A 215 5.75 10.59 -18.70
C LEU A 215 6.93 10.60 -17.70
N GLY A 216 7.63 9.47 -17.55
CA GLY A 216 8.82 9.33 -16.72
C GLY A 216 10.05 9.81 -17.48
N ASP A 217 10.16 9.41 -18.76
CA ASP A 217 11.22 9.86 -19.67
C ASP A 217 11.28 11.40 -19.77
N TYR A 218 10.12 12.08 -19.73
CA TYR A 218 10.04 13.55 -19.71
C TYR A 218 10.75 14.21 -18.53
N PHE A 219 10.88 13.52 -17.38
CA PHE A 219 11.55 14.06 -16.19
C PHE A 219 13.02 13.64 -16.06
N ASP A 220 13.50 12.77 -16.95
CA ASP A 220 14.90 12.32 -16.99
C ASP A 220 15.78 13.20 -17.90
N GLU A 221 15.18 14.10 -18.71
CA GLU A 221 15.86 15.20 -19.44
C GLU A 221 16.07 16.45 -18.57
#